data_AF-A0A371YTZ0-F1
#
_entry.id   AF-A0A371YTZ0-F1
#
_cell.length_a   1.000
_cell.length_b   1.000
_cell.length_c   1.000
_cell.angle_alpha   90.00
_cell.angle_beta   90.00
_cell.angle_gamma   90.00
#
_symmetry.space_group_name_H-M   'P 1'
#
loop_
_entity.id
_entity.type
_entity.pdbx_description
1 polymer ?
#
loop_
_entity_poly.entity_id
_entity_poly.type
_entity_poly.pdbx_seq_one_letter_code
_entity_poly.pdbx_strand_id
1 'polypeptide(L)'
;MLKFLKNLLQINKADPIVIPQTSVKNDAKSEIKHELEEEMSENHEDNYLYGFAQNKLSDFEIKLYKLRSYDGFTRQRMLEHLKHCFDAELFPHLLERLSDYVEINRQLAAQHVLKWREHAEFSQLCIHHFLLIATLQNRDRTEPEAFKLLLSEVSKQTHFFSEIFSKQQGVLPRTLLKFILQYQWVDKEKLFELCRLAKDQQVRKYWLDEIIQNQTEAELLQELKQSKLKDVQYQLFDHLY
;
A
#
# COMPACT_ATOMS: atom_id res chain seq x y z
N MET A 1 12.18 -6.27 23.07
CA MET A 1 12.03 -5.28 21.98
C MET A 1 11.60 -3.91 22.50
N LEU A 2 12.35 -3.30 23.43
CA LEU A 2 12.08 -1.94 23.92
C LEU A 2 13.38 -1.16 24.26
N LYS A 3 14.54 -1.65 23.82
CA LYS A 3 15.83 -0.95 23.93
C LYS A 3 16.30 -0.30 22.61
N PHE A 4 15.65 -0.61 21.48
CA PHE A 4 16.03 -0.07 20.18
C PHE A 4 15.43 1.32 19.90
N LEU A 5 14.35 1.69 20.60
CA LEU A 5 13.65 2.98 20.40
C LEU A 5 14.18 4.14 21.25
N LYS A 6 15.07 3.89 22.23
CA LYS A 6 15.63 4.97 23.09
C LYS A 6 16.88 5.65 22.51
N ASN A 7 17.55 5.05 21.52
CA ASN A 7 18.76 5.65 20.93
C ASN A 7 18.50 6.60 19.76
N LEU A 8 17.26 6.75 19.29
CA LEU A 8 16.92 7.63 18.17
C LEU A 8 16.45 9.05 18.60
N LEU A 9 16.32 9.30 19.90
CA LEU A 9 15.77 10.57 20.43
C LEU A 9 16.72 11.34 21.37
N GLN A 10 18.00 10.96 21.48
CA GLN A 10 19.00 11.81 22.13
C GLN A 10 19.77 12.62 21.09
N ILE A 11 19.13 13.69 20.61
CA ILE A 11 19.87 14.81 20.01
C ILE A 11 20.56 15.51 21.17
N ASN A 12 21.86 15.25 21.32
CA ASN A 12 22.73 16.04 22.16
C ASN A 12 22.65 17.50 21.70
N LYS A 13 22.23 18.39 22.60
CA LYS A 13 22.45 19.82 22.49
C LYS A 13 23.95 20.05 22.32
N ALA A 14 24.34 20.69 21.22
CA ALA A 14 25.67 21.25 21.05
C ALA A 14 25.52 22.76 20.81
N ASP A 15 26.32 23.53 21.55
CA ASP A 15 26.32 24.99 21.63
C ASP A 15 26.71 25.67 20.31
N PRO A 16 26.35 26.96 20.10
CA PRO A 16 26.59 27.66 18.84
C PRO A 16 28.08 27.95 18.62
N ILE A 17 28.59 27.56 17.45
CA ILE A 17 29.94 27.88 17.00
C ILE A 17 29.96 29.30 16.42
N VAL A 18 30.80 30.14 17.01
CA VAL A 18 31.16 31.50 16.58
C VAL A 18 32.00 31.43 15.30
N ILE A 19 31.59 32.15 14.25
CA ILE A 19 32.38 32.34 13.03
C ILE A 19 33.14 33.68 13.14
N PRO A 20 34.47 33.73 13.01
CA PRO A 20 35.21 34.98 13.00
C PRO A 20 35.06 35.70 11.65
N GLN A 21 34.83 37.00 11.71
CA GLN A 21 34.86 37.91 10.57
C GLN A 21 36.31 38.16 10.14
N THR A 22 36.60 37.97 8.87
CA THR A 22 37.76 38.57 8.20
C THR A 22 37.33 39.24 6.90
N SER A 23 37.53 40.55 6.88
CA SER A 23 37.39 41.45 5.75
C SER A 23 38.63 41.38 4.86
N VAL A 24 38.47 41.41 3.54
CA VAL A 24 39.30 42.19 2.58
C VAL A 24 38.48 42.39 1.29
N LYS A 25 38.41 43.64 0.82
CA LYS A 25 37.84 44.11 -0.46
C LYS A 25 38.86 43.91 -1.60
N ASN A 26 38.40 43.72 -2.85
CA ASN A 26 38.61 44.69 -3.94
C ASN A 26 38.15 44.17 -5.32
N ASP A 27 37.63 45.13 -6.08
CA ASP A 27 37.05 45.07 -7.42
C ASP A 27 38.05 44.73 -8.55
N ALA A 28 37.55 44.14 -9.63
CA ALA A 28 37.91 44.53 -11.01
C ALA A 28 36.94 43.94 -12.05
N LYS A 29 36.31 44.84 -12.82
CA LYS A 29 35.58 44.58 -14.07
C LYS A 29 36.52 44.08 -15.18
N SER A 30 36.06 43.18 -16.05
CA SER A 30 36.21 43.36 -17.51
C SER A 30 35.27 42.44 -18.28
N GLU A 31 34.64 43.03 -19.30
CA GLU A 31 33.71 42.43 -20.26
C GLU A 31 34.46 41.62 -21.32
N ILE A 32 33.96 40.44 -21.72
CA ILE A 32 34.05 39.94 -23.09
C ILE A 32 32.75 39.18 -23.43
N LYS A 33 32.01 39.71 -24.41
CA LYS A 33 30.99 38.98 -25.18
C LYS A 33 31.70 38.14 -26.25
N HIS A 34 31.32 36.88 -26.42
CA HIS A 34 30.99 36.32 -27.75
C HIS A 34 30.24 35.00 -27.62
N GLU A 35 29.30 34.82 -28.53
CA GLU A 35 28.40 33.69 -28.70
C GLU A 35 29.11 32.34 -28.80
N LEU A 36 28.47 31.31 -28.27
CA LEU A 36 28.46 29.95 -28.82
C LEU A 36 27.18 29.27 -28.33
N GLU A 37 26.25 29.07 -29.27
CA GLU A 37 25.18 28.10 -29.19
C GLU A 37 25.77 26.69 -29.05
N GLU A 38 24.92 25.75 -28.61
CA GLU A 38 25.15 24.30 -28.53
C GLU A 38 26.04 23.80 -27.38
N GLU A 39 25.39 23.45 -26.27
CA GLU A 39 25.31 22.04 -25.84
C GLU A 39 24.33 21.96 -24.66
N MET A 40 23.16 21.38 -24.92
CA MET A 40 22.28 20.85 -23.87
C MET A 40 23.05 19.75 -23.15
N SER A 41 23.77 20.14 -22.09
CA SER A 41 24.43 19.21 -21.18
C SER A 41 23.36 18.43 -20.42
N GLU A 42 23.04 17.25 -20.95
CA GLU A 42 22.48 16.10 -20.25
C GLU A 42 23.41 15.70 -19.09
N ASN A 43 23.48 16.48 -18.03
CA ASN A 43 24.18 16.11 -16.79
C ASN A 43 23.51 16.77 -15.58
N HIS A 44 22.22 16.51 -15.40
CA HIS A 44 21.64 16.53 -14.06
C HIS A 44 21.67 15.11 -13.51
N GLU A 45 22.85 14.68 -13.07
CA GLU A 45 22.96 13.62 -12.07
C GLU A 45 22.27 14.14 -10.80
N ASP A 46 20.97 13.89 -10.71
CA ASP A 46 20.15 14.06 -9.52
C ASP A 46 20.70 13.17 -8.40
N ASN A 47 21.72 13.69 -7.71
CA ASN A 47 22.48 13.01 -6.66
C ASN A 47 21.71 13.00 -5.32
N TYR A 48 20.45 12.58 -5.36
CA TYR A 48 19.56 12.45 -4.19
C TYR A 48 19.59 11.05 -3.56
N LEU A 49 20.66 10.28 -3.79
CA LEU A 49 20.85 8.99 -3.13
C LEU A 49 21.55 9.18 -1.78
N TYR A 50 20.88 9.85 -0.83
CA TYR A 50 21.37 9.95 0.54
C TYR A 50 21.35 8.55 1.20
N GLY A 51 22.53 7.94 1.35
CA GLY A 51 22.80 7.01 2.46
C GLY A 51 22.69 5.50 2.22
N PHE A 52 22.80 4.98 1.00
CA PHE A 52 22.98 3.53 0.80
C PHE A 52 24.44 3.20 0.46
N ALA A 53 25.15 2.66 1.45
CA ALA A 53 26.47 2.09 1.25
C ALA A 53 26.37 0.77 0.45
N GLN A 54 27.05 0.76 -0.71
CA GLN A 54 27.84 -0.36 -1.24
C GLN A 54 27.16 -1.69 -1.59
N ASN A 55 25.99 -1.66 -2.22
CA ASN A 55 25.68 -2.57 -3.33
C ASN A 55 25.23 -1.68 -4.49
N LYS A 56 25.83 -1.82 -5.67
CA LYS A 56 25.38 -1.07 -6.86
C LYS A 56 23.96 -1.54 -7.17
N LEU A 57 22.97 -0.74 -6.79
CA LEU A 57 21.60 -0.95 -7.23
C LEU A 57 21.58 -1.06 -8.74
N SER A 58 20.78 -1.99 -9.26
CA SER A 58 20.51 -2.07 -10.69
C SER A 58 19.80 -0.81 -11.17
N ASP A 59 19.90 -0.53 -12.46
CA ASP A 59 19.19 0.60 -13.08
C ASP A 59 17.68 0.52 -12.83
N PHE A 60 17.12 -0.68 -12.73
CA PHE A 60 15.72 -0.90 -12.42
C PHE A 60 15.39 -0.49 -10.97
N GLU A 61 16.15 -0.97 -9.99
CA GLU A 61 15.98 -0.58 -8.59
C GLU A 61 16.11 0.93 -8.40
N ILE A 62 17.09 1.57 -9.06
CA ILE A 62 17.26 3.03 -9.04
C ILE A 62 15.98 3.74 -9.53
N LYS A 63 15.36 3.26 -10.62
CA LYS A 63 14.10 3.81 -11.13
C LYS A 63 12.95 3.59 -10.14
N LEU A 64 12.85 2.43 -9.51
CA LEU A 64 11.86 2.15 -8.46
C LEU A 64 12.02 3.10 -7.26
N TYR A 65 13.26 3.39 -6.84
CA TYR A 65 13.53 4.38 -5.80
C TYR A 65 13.11 5.79 -6.23
N LYS A 66 13.41 6.19 -7.47
CA LYS A 66 13.03 7.51 -8.01
C LYS A 66 11.51 7.70 -8.09
N LEU A 67 10.70 6.64 -8.20
CA LEU A 67 9.24 6.72 -8.07
C LEU A 67 8.76 7.16 -6.67
N ARG A 68 9.62 7.08 -5.64
CA ARG A 68 9.35 7.59 -4.29
C ARG A 68 9.89 9.00 -4.04
N SER A 69 10.51 9.62 -5.04
CA SER A 69 11.02 11.00 -4.94
C SER A 69 9.89 11.96 -4.54
N TYR A 70 10.23 13.00 -3.77
CA TYR A 70 9.32 14.12 -3.50
C TYR A 70 9.07 14.98 -4.74
N ASP A 71 10.01 14.99 -5.69
CA ASP A 71 9.85 15.73 -6.94
C ASP A 71 8.88 15.02 -7.90
N GLY A 72 7.79 15.73 -8.22
CA GLY A 72 6.75 15.26 -9.13
C GLY A 72 7.26 15.01 -10.55
N PHE A 73 8.21 15.82 -11.03
CA PHE A 73 8.78 15.69 -12.36
C PHE A 73 9.66 14.44 -12.48
N THR A 74 10.49 14.18 -11.48
CA THR A 74 11.26 12.92 -11.39
C THR A 74 10.35 11.71 -11.44
N ARG A 75 9.24 11.70 -10.70
CA ARG A 75 8.28 10.58 -10.74
C ARG A 75 7.63 10.44 -12.11
N GLN A 76 7.24 11.54 -12.74
CA GLN A 76 6.66 11.53 -14.09
C GLN A 76 7.63 10.88 -15.09
N ARG A 77 8.88 11.34 -15.12
CA ARG A 77 9.93 10.80 -15.99
C ARG A 77 10.13 9.30 -15.78
N MET A 78 10.07 8.82 -14.54
CA MET A 78 10.18 7.39 -14.26
C MET A 78 8.95 6.60 -14.71
N LEU A 79 7.74 7.13 -14.51
CA LEU A 79 6.50 6.50 -14.99
C LEU A 79 6.49 6.39 -16.53
N GLU A 80 6.94 7.42 -17.22
CA GLU A 80 7.07 7.43 -18.69
C GLU A 80 8.12 6.42 -19.17
N HIS A 81 9.28 6.34 -18.49
CA HIS A 81 10.32 5.36 -18.81
C HIS A 81 9.82 3.93 -18.59
N LEU A 82 9.09 3.68 -17.51
CA LEU A 82 8.65 2.35 -17.10
C LEU A 82 7.31 1.93 -17.73
N LYS A 83 6.71 2.72 -18.62
CA LYS A 83 5.34 2.50 -19.17
C LYS A 83 5.10 1.17 -19.91
N HIS A 84 6.16 0.44 -20.23
CA HIS A 84 6.14 -0.87 -20.90
C HIS A 84 6.83 -1.97 -20.07
N CYS A 85 7.15 -1.69 -18.80
CA CYS A 85 7.79 -2.63 -17.90
C CYS A 85 6.72 -3.35 -17.06
N PHE A 86 6.64 -4.67 -17.22
CA PHE A 86 5.69 -5.53 -16.49
C PHE A 86 6.43 -6.44 -15.50
N ASP A 87 7.45 -5.89 -14.84
CA ASP A 87 8.09 -6.58 -13.72
C ASP A 87 7.19 -6.49 -12.47
N ALA A 88 6.98 -7.63 -11.80
CA ALA A 88 6.14 -7.71 -10.61
C ALA A 88 6.58 -6.76 -9.48
N GLU A 89 7.88 -6.47 -9.38
CA GLU A 89 8.40 -5.55 -8.36
C GLU A 89 7.95 -4.10 -8.59
N LEU A 90 7.62 -3.72 -9.82
CA LEU A 90 7.09 -2.39 -10.13
C LEU A 90 5.65 -2.19 -9.64
N PHE A 91 4.85 -3.26 -9.61
CA PHE A 91 3.42 -3.20 -9.35
C PHE A 91 3.02 -2.41 -8.08
N PRO A 92 3.58 -2.66 -6.88
CA PRO A 92 3.25 -1.88 -5.69
C PRO A 92 3.61 -0.40 -5.81
N HIS A 93 4.64 -0.04 -6.59
CA HIS A 93 5.00 1.36 -6.81
C HIS A 93 3.96 2.07 -7.69
N LEU A 94 3.38 1.38 -8.68
CA LEU A 94 2.27 1.91 -9.48
C LEU A 94 1.05 2.17 -8.60
N LEU A 95 0.71 1.26 -7.69
CA LEU A 95 -0.40 1.43 -6.74
C LEU A 95 -0.23 2.70 -5.91
N GLU A 96 0.98 2.97 -5.40
CA GLU A 96 1.24 4.20 -4.67
C GLU A 96 1.01 5.47 -5.50
N ARG A 97 1.27 5.40 -6.81
CA ARG A 97 1.11 6.54 -7.73
C ARG A 97 -0.34 6.76 -8.18
N LEU A 98 -1.26 5.81 -7.95
CA LEU A 98 -2.68 6.02 -8.25
C LEU A 98 -3.31 7.15 -7.44
N SER A 99 -2.71 7.52 -6.30
CA SER A 99 -3.12 8.64 -5.45
C SER A 99 -2.06 9.74 -5.37
N ASP A 100 -1.19 9.86 -6.39
CA ASP A 100 -0.18 10.92 -6.44
C ASP A 100 -0.84 12.31 -6.40
N TYR A 101 -0.21 13.33 -5.83
CA TYR A 101 -0.79 14.68 -5.83
C TYR A 101 -0.70 15.35 -7.21
N VAL A 102 0.29 14.96 -8.04
CA VAL A 102 0.44 15.41 -9.43
C VAL A 102 -0.50 14.60 -10.33
N GLU A 103 -1.39 15.29 -11.05
CA GLU A 103 -2.42 14.64 -11.86
C GLU A 103 -1.87 13.77 -12.98
N ILE A 104 -0.89 14.27 -13.74
CA ILE A 104 -0.29 13.49 -14.83
C ILE A 104 0.36 12.20 -14.33
N ASN A 105 0.96 12.21 -13.13
CA ASN A 105 1.53 11.00 -12.52
C ASN A 105 0.46 9.96 -12.20
N ARG A 106 -0.70 10.39 -11.69
CA ARG A 106 -1.85 9.50 -11.46
C ARG A 106 -2.33 8.87 -12.76
N GLN A 107 -2.48 9.69 -13.81
CA GLN A 107 -2.94 9.23 -15.11
C GLN A 107 -1.98 8.22 -15.74
N LEU A 108 -0.67 8.50 -15.70
CA LEU A 108 0.36 7.58 -16.20
C LEU A 108 0.36 6.25 -15.44
N ALA A 109 0.28 6.29 -14.11
CA ALA A 109 0.20 5.09 -13.28
C ALA A 109 -1.09 4.29 -13.56
N ALA A 110 -2.23 4.97 -13.67
CA ALA A 110 -3.51 4.35 -13.98
C ALA A 110 -3.50 3.69 -15.36
N GLN A 111 -3.01 4.38 -16.40
CA GLN A 111 -2.85 3.81 -17.73
C GLN A 111 -1.95 2.56 -17.72
N HIS A 112 -0.91 2.56 -16.89
CA HIS A 112 -0.05 1.40 -16.77
C HIS A 112 -0.77 0.23 -16.07
N VAL A 113 -1.47 0.48 -14.96
CA VAL A 113 -2.30 -0.55 -14.28
C VAL A 113 -3.39 -1.09 -15.20
N LEU A 114 -4.00 -0.24 -16.03
CA LEU A 114 -4.99 -0.66 -17.01
C LEU A 114 -4.40 -1.61 -18.06
N LYS A 115 -3.14 -1.43 -18.47
CA LYS A 115 -2.44 -2.36 -19.37
C LYS A 115 -2.05 -3.67 -18.70
N TRP A 116 -1.74 -3.64 -17.40
CA TRP A 116 -1.43 -4.84 -16.62
C TRP A 116 -2.54 -5.90 -16.70
N ARG A 117 -3.80 -5.53 -16.95
CA ARG A 117 -4.91 -6.49 -17.14
C ARG A 117 -4.67 -7.55 -18.23
N GLU A 118 -3.80 -7.25 -19.19
CA GLU A 118 -3.49 -8.13 -20.32
C GLU A 118 -2.48 -9.22 -19.94
N HIS A 119 -1.89 -9.12 -18.75
CA HIS A 119 -0.86 -10.01 -18.24
C HIS A 119 -1.45 -11.09 -17.32
N ALA A 120 -0.93 -12.32 -17.45
CA ALA A 120 -1.46 -13.50 -16.76
C ALA A 120 -1.32 -13.42 -15.22
N GLU A 121 -0.27 -12.76 -14.76
CA GLU A 121 0.08 -12.60 -13.35
C GLU A 121 -0.72 -11.48 -12.65
N PHE A 122 -1.49 -10.66 -13.38
CA PHE A 122 -2.17 -9.49 -12.83
C PHE A 122 -3.13 -9.83 -11.69
N SER A 123 -3.96 -10.86 -11.85
CA SER A 123 -4.89 -11.27 -10.80
C SER A 123 -4.14 -11.72 -9.54
N GLN A 124 -3.01 -12.41 -9.70
CA GLN A 124 -2.17 -12.85 -8.58
C GLN A 124 -1.53 -11.65 -7.86
N LEU A 125 -1.07 -10.65 -8.60
CA LEU A 125 -0.52 -9.41 -8.03
C LEU A 125 -1.59 -8.61 -7.27
N CYS A 126 -2.80 -8.53 -7.80
CA CYS A 126 -3.93 -7.88 -7.13
C CYS A 126 -4.23 -8.54 -5.78
N ILE A 127 -4.23 -9.87 -5.74
CA ILE A 127 -4.41 -10.64 -4.50
C ILE A 127 -3.26 -10.38 -3.53
N HIS A 128 -2.02 -10.52 -4.00
CA HIS A 128 -0.82 -10.40 -3.16
C HIS A 128 -0.70 -9.01 -2.53
N HIS A 129 -1.06 -7.97 -3.28
CA HIS A 129 -1.01 -6.57 -2.83
C HIS A 129 -2.37 -6.02 -2.37
N PHE A 130 -3.36 -6.87 -2.06
CA PHE A 130 -4.71 -6.44 -1.71
C PHE A 130 -4.74 -5.40 -0.58
N LEU A 131 -3.88 -5.53 0.44
CA LEU A 131 -3.84 -4.52 1.52
C LEU A 131 -3.41 -3.14 1.01
N LEU A 132 -2.46 -3.06 0.08
CA LEU A 132 -2.05 -1.79 -0.52
C LEU A 132 -3.19 -1.21 -1.35
N ILE A 133 -3.85 -2.05 -2.16
CA ILE A 133 -5.04 -1.68 -2.94
C ILE A 133 -6.13 -1.13 -2.00
N ALA A 134 -6.42 -1.83 -0.90
CA ALA A 134 -7.42 -1.42 0.08
C ALA A 134 -7.11 -0.05 0.69
N THR A 135 -5.83 0.31 0.85
CA THR A 135 -5.48 1.65 1.37
C THR A 135 -5.91 2.78 0.44
N LEU A 136 -6.02 2.53 -0.87
CA LEU A 136 -6.39 3.54 -1.87
C LEU A 136 -7.81 4.09 -1.65
N GLN A 137 -8.69 3.31 -1.01
CA GLN A 137 -10.05 3.76 -0.68
C GLN A 137 -10.05 5.02 0.21
N ASN A 138 -9.06 5.15 1.09
CA ASN A 138 -8.97 6.25 2.04
C ASN A 138 -8.03 7.37 1.59
N ARG A 139 -7.46 7.26 0.38
CA ARG A 139 -6.55 8.27 -0.15
C ARG A 139 -7.31 9.26 -1.00
N ASP A 140 -7.00 10.53 -0.79
CA ASP A 140 -7.48 11.59 -1.65
C ASP A 140 -6.94 11.39 -3.07
N ARG A 141 -7.76 11.75 -4.06
CA ARG A 141 -7.36 11.81 -5.47
C ARG A 141 -6.98 10.45 -6.08
N THR A 142 -7.31 9.33 -5.45
CA THR A 142 -7.16 8.01 -6.07
C THR A 142 -7.87 7.98 -7.42
N GLU A 143 -7.17 7.49 -8.46
CA GLU A 143 -7.77 7.31 -9.77
C GLU A 143 -8.85 6.20 -9.73
N PRO A 144 -10.14 6.56 -9.97
CA PRO A 144 -11.26 5.66 -9.71
C PRO A 144 -11.35 4.48 -10.68
N GLU A 145 -10.94 4.61 -11.94
CA GLU A 145 -11.08 3.54 -12.93
C GLU A 145 -10.12 2.39 -12.63
N ALA A 146 -8.84 2.70 -12.43
CA ALA A 146 -7.82 1.74 -12.03
C ALA A 146 -8.17 1.09 -10.69
N PHE A 147 -8.66 1.87 -9.72
CA PHE A 147 -9.08 1.30 -8.43
C PHE A 147 -10.24 0.31 -8.57
N LYS A 148 -11.26 0.64 -9.37
CA LYS A 148 -12.38 -0.28 -9.66
C LYS A 148 -11.90 -1.55 -10.36
N LEU A 149 -10.97 -1.45 -11.32
CA LEU A 149 -10.38 -2.60 -11.99
C LEU A 149 -9.69 -3.54 -10.98
N LEU A 150 -8.84 -2.99 -10.12
CA LEU A 150 -8.11 -3.74 -9.09
C LEU A 150 -9.08 -4.48 -8.15
N LEU A 151 -10.14 -3.80 -7.69
CA LEU A 151 -11.16 -4.43 -6.85
C LEU A 151 -11.95 -5.51 -7.56
N SER A 152 -12.31 -5.29 -8.83
CA SER A 152 -12.97 -6.28 -9.69
C SER A 152 -12.11 -7.53 -9.86
N GLU A 153 -10.79 -7.39 -10.00
CA GLU A 153 -9.91 -8.55 -10.10
C GLU A 153 -9.81 -9.33 -8.80
N VAL A 154 -9.71 -8.66 -7.66
CA VAL A 154 -9.72 -9.33 -6.35
C VAL A 154 -11.06 -10.04 -6.11
N SER A 155 -12.19 -9.43 -6.48
CA SER A 155 -13.52 -9.98 -6.22
C SER A 155 -13.77 -11.31 -6.93
N LYS A 156 -13.18 -11.52 -8.12
CA LYS A 156 -13.28 -12.76 -8.89
C LYS A 156 -12.60 -13.95 -8.21
N GLN A 157 -11.68 -13.71 -7.28
CA GLN A 157 -10.79 -14.73 -6.72
C GLN A 157 -11.39 -15.36 -5.46
N THR A 158 -12.53 -16.05 -5.62
CA THR A 158 -13.27 -16.58 -4.46
C THR A 158 -12.51 -17.63 -3.65
N HIS A 159 -11.63 -18.42 -4.27
CA HIS A 159 -10.77 -19.38 -3.56
C HIS A 159 -9.82 -18.68 -2.58
N PHE A 160 -9.31 -17.50 -2.95
CA PHE A 160 -8.46 -16.70 -2.08
C PHE A 160 -9.18 -16.33 -0.77
N PHE A 161 -10.50 -16.07 -0.81
CA PHE A 161 -11.26 -15.74 0.40
C PHE A 161 -11.31 -16.91 1.39
N SER A 162 -11.62 -18.11 0.90
CA SER A 162 -11.62 -19.32 1.75
C SER A 162 -10.25 -19.61 2.35
N GLU A 163 -9.19 -19.40 1.58
CA GLU A 163 -7.83 -19.62 2.05
C GLU A 163 -7.44 -18.60 3.13
N ILE A 164 -7.72 -17.32 2.92
CA ILE A 164 -7.41 -16.25 3.87
C ILE A 164 -8.18 -16.43 5.17
N PHE A 165 -9.50 -16.66 5.09
CA PHE A 165 -10.31 -16.80 6.29
C PHE A 165 -9.93 -18.05 7.09
N SER A 166 -9.62 -19.18 6.44
CA SER A 166 -9.27 -20.42 7.16
C SER A 166 -7.85 -20.42 7.73
N LYS A 167 -6.86 -19.80 7.05
CA LYS A 167 -5.45 -19.93 7.43
C LYS A 167 -4.88 -18.75 8.21
N GLN A 168 -5.41 -17.54 8.02
CA GLN A 168 -4.79 -16.30 8.50
C GLN A 168 -5.59 -15.60 9.59
N GLN A 169 -4.90 -14.73 10.33
CA GLN A 169 -5.47 -13.84 11.35
C GLN A 169 -4.86 -12.44 11.23
N GLY A 170 -5.58 -11.42 11.69
CA GLY A 170 -5.11 -10.04 11.71
C GLY A 170 -5.71 -9.16 10.62
N VAL A 171 -4.92 -8.21 10.12
CA VAL A 171 -5.43 -7.09 9.29
C VAL A 171 -6.00 -7.55 7.96
N LEU A 172 -5.37 -8.53 7.30
CA LEU A 172 -5.79 -9.03 5.98
C LEU A 172 -7.22 -9.60 5.98
N PRO A 173 -7.55 -10.66 6.75
CA PRO A 173 -8.91 -11.21 6.75
C PRO A 173 -9.96 -10.18 7.21
N ARG A 174 -9.64 -9.30 8.16
CA ARG A 174 -10.57 -8.26 8.63
C ARG A 174 -10.85 -7.20 7.57
N THR A 175 -9.81 -6.78 6.84
CA THR A 175 -9.95 -5.82 5.74
C THR A 175 -10.74 -6.46 4.60
N LEU A 176 -10.44 -7.72 4.29
CA LEU A 176 -11.16 -8.46 3.26
C LEU A 176 -12.66 -8.58 3.59
N LEU A 177 -13.01 -8.91 4.83
CA LEU A 177 -14.42 -8.95 5.27
C LEU A 177 -15.12 -7.61 5.06
N LYS A 178 -14.49 -6.49 5.42
CA LYS A 178 -15.07 -5.14 5.20
C LYS A 178 -15.37 -4.89 3.73
N PHE A 179 -14.45 -5.26 2.83
CA PHE A 179 -14.66 -5.09 1.39
C PHE A 179 -15.74 -6.02 0.86
N ILE A 180 -15.78 -7.29 1.28
CA ILE A 180 -16.84 -8.22 0.87
C ILE A 180 -18.21 -7.69 1.28
N LEU A 181 -18.35 -7.16 2.50
CA LEU A 181 -19.60 -6.56 2.98
C LEU A 181 -19.98 -5.30 2.21
N GLN A 182 -19.02 -4.39 2.02
CA GLN A 182 -19.26 -3.10 1.37
C GLN A 182 -19.65 -3.25 -0.10
N TYR A 183 -19.00 -4.16 -0.82
CA TYR A 183 -19.17 -4.34 -2.26
C TYR A 183 -19.97 -5.59 -2.64
N GLN A 184 -20.48 -6.33 -1.64
CA GLN A 184 -21.30 -7.53 -1.84
C GLN A 184 -20.63 -8.56 -2.77
N TRP A 185 -19.33 -8.81 -2.58
CA TRP A 185 -18.56 -9.72 -3.45
C TRP A 185 -18.96 -11.20 -3.31
N VAL A 186 -19.64 -11.54 -2.23
CA VAL A 186 -20.01 -12.91 -1.88
C VAL A 186 -21.44 -12.91 -1.37
N ASP A 187 -22.21 -13.91 -1.80
CA ASP A 187 -23.58 -14.13 -1.31
C ASP A 187 -23.61 -14.31 0.22
N LYS A 188 -24.70 -13.89 0.84
CA LYS A 188 -24.83 -13.90 2.32
C LYS A 188 -24.55 -15.28 2.91
N GLU A 189 -25.12 -16.35 2.35
CA GLU A 189 -24.95 -17.73 2.83
C GLU A 189 -23.49 -18.18 2.78
N LYS A 190 -22.83 -17.93 1.65
CA LYS A 190 -21.42 -18.30 1.47
C LYS A 190 -20.51 -17.48 2.39
N LEU A 191 -20.78 -16.19 2.55
CA LEU A 191 -20.06 -15.34 3.50
C LEU A 191 -20.24 -15.83 4.94
N PHE A 192 -21.45 -16.25 5.30
CA PHE A 192 -21.77 -16.77 6.62
C PHE A 192 -20.92 -18.00 6.96
N GLU A 193 -20.85 -18.96 6.03
CA GLU A 193 -20.01 -20.15 6.17
C GLU A 193 -18.52 -19.81 6.25
N LEU A 194 -18.05 -18.87 5.41
CA LEU A 194 -16.66 -18.38 5.46
C LEU A 194 -16.32 -17.75 6.81
N CYS A 195 -17.22 -16.93 7.36
CA CYS A 195 -17.05 -16.29 8.65
C CYS A 195 -17.11 -17.29 9.80
N ARG A 196 -18.03 -18.27 9.76
CA ARG A 196 -18.15 -19.34 10.76
C ARG A 196 -16.86 -20.15 10.89
N LEU A 197 -16.26 -20.49 9.75
CA LEU A 197 -15.02 -21.28 9.67
C LEU A 197 -13.74 -20.43 9.75
N ALA A 198 -13.85 -19.12 9.89
CA ALA A 198 -12.69 -18.24 9.90
C ALA A 198 -11.81 -18.51 11.13
N LYS A 199 -10.49 -18.34 10.96
CA LYS A 199 -9.50 -18.43 12.05
C LYS A 199 -9.42 -17.16 12.89
N ASP A 200 -9.70 -16.00 12.30
CA ASP A 200 -9.72 -14.72 13.01
C ASP A 200 -11.01 -14.52 13.81
N GLN A 201 -10.88 -14.22 15.10
CA GLN A 201 -12.02 -13.99 16.00
C GLN A 201 -12.90 -12.80 15.59
N GLN A 202 -12.31 -11.72 15.06
CA GLN A 202 -13.11 -10.56 14.65
C GLN A 202 -13.91 -10.84 13.38
N VAL A 203 -13.42 -11.73 12.52
CA VAL A 203 -14.19 -12.21 11.37
C VAL A 203 -15.31 -13.14 11.82
N ARG A 204 -15.04 -14.07 12.74
CA ARG A 204 -16.09 -14.93 13.33
C ARG A 204 -17.16 -14.12 14.06
N LYS A 205 -16.77 -13.01 14.71
CA LYS A 205 -17.71 -12.14 15.40
C LYS A 205 -18.86 -11.68 14.48
N TYR A 206 -18.58 -11.37 13.21
CA TYR A 206 -19.64 -11.02 12.26
C TYR A 206 -20.71 -12.12 12.12
N TRP A 207 -20.28 -13.37 12.03
CA TRP A 207 -21.20 -14.53 12.02
C TRP A 207 -21.94 -14.68 13.36
N LEU A 208 -21.24 -14.52 14.48
CA LEU A 208 -21.81 -14.61 15.83
C LEU A 208 -22.89 -13.55 16.08
N ASP A 209 -22.60 -12.30 15.74
CA ASP A 209 -23.54 -11.18 15.91
C ASP A 209 -24.83 -11.44 15.09
N GLU A 210 -24.71 -12.00 13.90
CA GLU A 210 -25.85 -12.34 13.05
C GLU A 210 -26.68 -13.53 13.58
N ILE A 211 -26.08 -14.60 14.11
CA ILE A 211 -26.87 -15.69 14.71
C ILE A 211 -27.58 -15.22 15.98
N ILE A 212 -26.89 -14.44 16.82
CA ILE A 212 -27.44 -13.93 18.09
C ILE A 212 -28.69 -13.06 17.83
N GLN A 213 -28.69 -12.27 16.75
CA GLN A 213 -29.82 -11.41 16.42
C GLN A 213 -31.00 -12.15 15.79
N ASN A 214 -30.77 -13.25 15.08
CA ASN A 214 -31.78 -13.83 14.18
C ASN A 214 -32.22 -15.26 14.54
N GLN A 215 -31.46 -15.97 15.37
CA GLN A 215 -31.77 -17.35 15.75
C GLN A 215 -32.46 -17.45 17.11
N THR A 216 -33.11 -18.59 17.35
CA THR A 216 -33.78 -18.88 18.60
C THR A 216 -32.80 -19.30 19.69
N GLU A 217 -33.16 -19.10 20.96
CA GLU A 217 -32.33 -19.51 22.12
C GLU A 217 -31.95 -21.00 22.07
N ALA A 218 -32.87 -21.86 21.60
CA ALA A 218 -32.63 -23.29 21.46
C ALA A 218 -31.53 -23.60 20.43
N GLU A 219 -31.50 -22.89 19.30
CA GLU A 219 -30.47 -23.02 18.26
C GLU A 219 -29.11 -22.50 18.77
N LEU A 220 -29.11 -21.37 19.49
CA LEU A 220 -27.90 -20.82 20.10
C LEU A 220 -27.31 -21.76 21.16
N LEU A 221 -28.16 -22.39 21.99
CA LEU A 221 -27.74 -23.42 22.95
C LEU A 221 -27.16 -24.65 22.26
N GLN A 222 -27.70 -25.04 21.10
CA GLN A 222 -27.15 -26.13 20.31
C GLN A 222 -25.75 -25.77 19.79
N GLU A 223 -25.57 -24.57 19.22
CA GLU A 223 -24.25 -24.13 18.75
C GLU A 223 -23.22 -23.97 19.88
N LEU A 224 -23.64 -23.49 21.05
CA LEU A 224 -22.78 -23.43 22.24
C LEU A 224 -22.25 -24.83 22.63
N LYS A 225 -23.10 -25.86 22.57
CA LYS A 225 -22.73 -27.25 22.88
C LYS A 225 -21.82 -27.87 21.82
N GLN A 226 -21.99 -27.49 20.56
CA GLN A 226 -21.24 -28.07 19.43
C GLN A 226 -19.89 -27.39 19.18
N SER A 227 -19.81 -26.10 19.49
CA SER A 227 -18.60 -25.30 19.23
C SER A 227 -17.42 -25.76 20.08
N LYS A 228 -16.24 -25.83 19.44
CA LYS A 228 -14.94 -26.08 20.10
C LYS A 228 -14.14 -24.80 20.31
N LEU A 229 -14.65 -23.66 19.82
CA LEU A 229 -13.95 -22.39 19.83
C LEU A 229 -14.33 -21.61 21.08
N LYS A 230 -13.34 -21.32 21.93
CA LYS A 230 -13.58 -20.64 23.21
C LYS A 230 -14.26 -19.28 23.04
N ASP A 231 -13.86 -18.50 22.03
CA ASP A 231 -14.47 -17.19 21.78
C ASP A 231 -15.95 -17.28 21.40
N VAL A 232 -16.33 -18.30 20.63
CA VAL A 232 -17.74 -18.59 20.31
C VAL A 232 -18.49 -18.99 21.57
N GLN A 233 -17.91 -19.90 22.36
CA GLN A 233 -18.53 -20.36 23.61
C GLN A 233 -18.75 -19.21 24.60
N TYR A 234 -17.75 -18.34 24.78
CA TYR A 234 -17.87 -17.18 25.66
C TYR A 234 -18.96 -16.21 25.20
N GLN A 235 -18.98 -15.83 23.91
CA GLN A 235 -19.99 -14.88 23.43
C GLN A 235 -21.42 -15.43 23.50
N LEU A 236 -21.60 -16.71 23.18
CA LEU A 236 -22.91 -17.36 23.30
C LEU A 236 -23.33 -17.51 24.77
N PHE A 237 -22.40 -17.88 25.66
CA PHE A 237 -22.69 -17.97 27.09
C PHE A 237 -23.10 -16.62 27.67
N ASP A 238 -22.35 -15.55 27.39
CA ASP A 238 -22.64 -14.18 27.85
C ASP A 238 -23.98 -13.63 27.32
N HIS A 239 -24.46 -14.15 26.18
CA HIS A 239 -25.76 -13.76 25.64
C HIS A 239 -26.93 -14.54 26.27
N LEU A 240 -26.70 -15.80 26.61
CA LEU A 240 -27.73 -16.73 27.09
C LEU A 240 -27.91 -16.71 28.62
N TYR A 241 -26.91 -16.27 29.38
CA TYR A 241 -26.87 -16.32 30.85
C TYR A 241 -26.41 -14.99 31.46
#